data_AF-A0A938WFR8-F1
#
_entry.id   AF-A0A938WFR8-F1
#
_cell.length_a   1.000
_cell.length_b   1.000
_cell.length_c   1.000
_cell.angle_alpha   90.00
_cell.angle_beta   90.00
_cell.angle_gamma   90.00
#
_symmetry.space_group_name_H-M   'P 1'
#
loop_
_entity.id
_entity.type
_entity.pdbx_description
1 polymer ?
#
loop_
_entity_poly.entity_id
_entity_poly.type
_entity_poly.pdbx_seq_one_letter_code
_entity_poly.pdbx_strand_id
1 'polypeptide(L)'
;MVKTLRFSLFGLLMLLCGSINAAVENVDFTTLEITKTDDGFTLESGNYAFTAVKNNGQTAPTQNGSSKDIRLYAKNTITVNSTNAMQKMVFTISKQGLKRQAEITPSVGTMTYDMDNSQVTWTADAPVAVVDFTVGDKAVYGSEGAGKAGQFDFNSVEITTDEGGAVVEAPAFSVPGGIYTTPQTVTLTAAAGCTIHYTIDGTTPTAESTVYTEPLNISENTTVKAVAADAKGTLSGVATETYTFPVVCADIAAVKQQETGTLVALTLTDAQVVYYNSYENNGNTNSDIFVRDASGAIDIYNIKIEAKAGSMLNGTLVCTYSPYNGMPELVSNEGTDAATVAVTEGSEPVAKKVTVADLNGETYMCDLVEISNVKLSEEVSGKYTNYYATDEDGVNKMMLYDKFKLGIEFPTADNTKTYTITGILGSAKLSGSVVKELFPTKAVEETVSGISSIEAENAQEAVYNLNGQRLAKPQKGLNIIGGKKVIVK
;
A
#
# COMPACT_ATOMS: atom_id res chain seq x y z
N MET A 1 -31.04 18.92 12.41
CA MET A 1 -30.64 19.16 11.01
C MET A 1 -29.16 19.57 11.02
N VAL A 2 -28.26 18.59 11.06
CA VAL A 2 -26.80 18.81 11.05
C VAL A 2 -26.25 17.78 10.07
N LYS A 3 -25.69 18.26 8.96
CA LYS A 3 -25.17 17.43 7.87
C LYS A 3 -23.81 16.86 8.28
N THR A 4 -23.73 15.54 8.35
CA THR A 4 -22.50 14.78 8.54
C THR A 4 -21.70 14.76 7.24
N LEU A 5 -20.49 15.31 7.26
CA LEU A 5 -19.54 15.23 6.15
C LEU A 5 -18.88 13.84 6.19
N ARG A 6 -19.16 12.99 5.20
CA ARG A 6 -18.51 11.68 5.04
C ARG A 6 -17.24 11.86 4.20
N PHE A 7 -16.07 11.61 4.77
CA PHE A 7 -14.86 11.36 3.99
C PHE A 7 -14.95 9.93 3.42
N SER A 8 -15.32 9.83 2.15
CA SER A 8 -15.17 8.60 1.36
C SER A 8 -13.83 8.70 0.65
N LEU A 9 -12.85 7.92 1.10
CA LEU A 9 -11.59 7.71 0.39
C LEU A 9 -11.89 6.83 -0.83
N PHE A 10 -12.32 7.44 -1.93
CA PHE A 10 -12.40 6.78 -3.22
C PHE A 10 -10.98 6.63 -3.77
N GLY A 11 -10.58 5.39 -4.02
CA GLY A 11 -9.32 5.05 -4.67
C GLY A 11 -9.22 5.81 -5.99
N LEU A 12 -8.21 6.66 -6.05
CA LEU A 12 -7.81 7.38 -7.25
C LEU A 12 -7.19 6.35 -8.21
N LEU A 13 -8.01 5.78 -9.08
CA LEU A 13 -7.52 5.18 -10.30
C LEU A 13 -7.04 6.34 -11.18
N MET A 14 -5.78 6.75 -10.98
CA MET A 14 -5.07 7.60 -11.95
C MET A 14 -4.92 6.78 -13.23
N LEU A 15 -5.88 6.95 -14.15
CA LEU A 15 -5.55 6.85 -15.55
C LEU A 15 -4.52 7.96 -15.81
N LEU A 16 -3.24 7.60 -15.83
CA LEU A 16 -2.17 8.45 -16.35
C LEU A 16 -2.42 8.63 -17.87
N CYS A 17 -3.40 9.46 -18.23
CA CYS A 17 -3.24 10.24 -19.44
C CYS A 17 -2.06 11.16 -19.16
N GLY A 18 -0.90 10.87 -19.77
CA GLY A 18 0.22 11.78 -19.80
C GLY A 18 -0.20 13.06 -20.51
N SER A 19 -0.83 13.99 -19.79
CA SER A 19 -0.83 15.39 -20.19
C SER A 19 0.58 15.89 -19.94
N ILE A 20 1.40 15.85 -20.99
CA ILE A 20 2.70 16.50 -21.04
C ILE A 20 2.40 18.00 -20.84
N ASN A 21 2.87 18.59 -19.75
CA ASN A 21 2.83 20.05 -19.62
C ASN A 21 3.74 20.60 -20.71
N ALA A 22 3.20 21.44 -21.60
CA ALA A 22 4.01 22.17 -22.56
C ALA A 22 5.12 22.93 -21.82
N ALA A 23 6.35 22.89 -22.33
CA ALA A 23 7.46 23.61 -21.73
C ALA A 23 7.22 25.11 -21.92
N VAL A 24 7.26 25.87 -20.83
CA VAL A 24 7.07 27.32 -20.82
C VAL A 24 8.42 27.96 -20.53
N GLU A 25 8.94 28.71 -21.50
CA GLU A 25 10.20 29.44 -21.40
C GLU A 25 9.92 30.95 -21.39
N ASN A 26 10.68 31.72 -20.59
CA ASN A 26 10.48 33.16 -20.44
C ASN A 26 11.69 33.94 -20.93
N VAL A 27 11.45 34.92 -21.82
CA VAL A 27 12.47 35.88 -22.26
C VAL A 27 12.11 37.27 -21.72
N ASP A 28 12.89 37.74 -20.74
CA ASP A 28 12.73 39.08 -20.15
C ASP A 28 13.73 40.07 -20.78
N PHE A 29 13.24 40.86 -21.73
CA PHE A 29 14.06 41.84 -22.46
C PHE A 29 14.55 42.99 -21.58
N THR A 30 13.94 43.21 -20.41
CA THR A 30 14.39 44.27 -19.49
C THR A 30 15.75 43.97 -18.87
N THR A 31 16.17 42.71 -18.93
CA THR A 31 17.45 42.19 -18.42
C THR A 31 18.48 41.92 -19.51
N LEU A 32 18.11 42.07 -20.78
CA LEU A 32 18.93 41.76 -21.95
C LEU A 32 19.30 43.03 -22.73
N GLU A 33 20.31 42.93 -23.59
CA GLU A 33 20.75 44.03 -24.44
C GLU A 33 20.63 43.64 -25.92
N ILE A 34 20.11 44.55 -26.74
CA ILE A 34 20.04 44.36 -28.19
C ILE A 34 21.38 44.66 -28.87
N THR A 35 21.63 44.00 -30.00
CA THR A 35 22.67 44.39 -30.95
C THR A 35 22.04 45.21 -32.08
N LYS A 36 22.35 46.51 -32.15
CA LYS A 36 21.81 47.40 -33.19
C LYS A 36 22.36 47.04 -34.58
N THR A 37 21.50 47.17 -35.58
CA THR A 37 21.84 47.06 -37.00
C THR A 37 21.45 48.36 -37.71
N ASP A 38 21.85 48.52 -38.97
CA ASP A 38 21.55 49.73 -39.75
C ASP A 38 20.04 50.03 -39.86
N ASP A 39 19.21 48.98 -39.82
CA ASP A 39 17.76 49.07 -40.01
C ASP A 39 16.94 48.46 -38.86
N GLY A 40 17.55 48.21 -37.70
CA GLY A 40 16.85 47.68 -36.54
C GLY A 40 17.77 47.05 -35.49
N PHE A 41 17.47 45.82 -35.07
CA PHE A 41 18.28 45.11 -34.09
C PHE A 41 18.18 43.58 -34.17
N THR A 42 19.14 42.91 -33.55
CA THR A 42 19.10 41.47 -33.24
C THR A 42 19.26 41.24 -31.74
N LEU A 43 18.71 40.16 -31.22
CA LEU A 43 18.89 39.70 -29.85
C LEU A 43 18.75 38.18 -29.80
N GLU A 44 19.64 37.51 -29.09
CA GLU A 44 19.59 36.06 -28.86
C GLU A 44 19.39 35.79 -27.37
N SER A 45 18.56 34.79 -27.05
CA SER A 45 18.32 34.34 -25.69
C SER A 45 17.93 32.87 -25.69
N GLY A 46 18.82 32.00 -25.18
CA GLY A 46 18.61 30.56 -25.18
C GLY A 46 18.36 30.01 -26.59
N ASN A 47 17.20 29.41 -26.79
CA ASN A 47 16.77 28.80 -28.05
C ASN A 47 16.23 29.81 -29.08
N TYR A 48 16.09 31.09 -28.71
CA TYR A 48 15.39 32.09 -29.52
C TYR A 48 16.32 33.17 -30.06
N ALA A 49 16.11 33.52 -31.33
CA ALA A 49 16.70 34.67 -31.98
C ALA A 49 15.61 35.63 -32.46
N PHE A 50 15.68 36.87 -31.99
CA PHE A 50 14.77 37.96 -32.32
C PHE A 50 15.46 38.91 -33.28
N THR A 51 14.88 39.12 -34.46
CA THR A 51 15.40 40.05 -35.47
C THR A 51 14.32 41.06 -35.81
N ALA A 52 14.54 42.33 -35.45
CA ALA A 52 13.60 43.40 -35.74
C ALA A 52 14.13 44.31 -36.86
N VAL A 53 13.27 44.64 -37.81
CA VAL A 53 13.61 45.44 -39.00
C VAL A 53 12.58 46.56 -39.19
N LYS A 54 13.05 47.73 -39.62
CA LYS A 54 12.23 48.92 -39.87
C LYS A 54 11.30 48.75 -41.07
N ASN A 55 11.74 48.02 -42.09
CA ASN A 55 11.07 47.91 -43.38
C ASN A 55 10.78 49.33 -43.96
N ASN A 56 9.56 49.53 -44.47
CA ASN A 56 9.07 50.81 -44.96
C ASN A 56 8.57 51.75 -43.84
N GLY A 57 8.84 51.42 -42.57
CA GLY A 57 8.54 52.27 -41.42
C GLY A 57 9.36 53.56 -41.42
N GLN A 58 8.92 54.56 -40.66
CA GLN A 58 9.68 55.82 -40.52
C GLN A 58 10.79 55.71 -39.47
N THR A 59 10.59 54.87 -38.44
CA THR A 59 11.47 54.77 -37.28
C THR A 59 11.93 53.33 -37.10
N ALA A 60 13.25 53.13 -37.05
CA ALA A 60 13.82 51.80 -36.82
C ALA A 60 13.42 51.26 -35.44
N PRO A 61 13.17 49.95 -35.30
CA PRO A 61 12.90 49.35 -34.00
C PRO A 61 14.13 49.50 -33.09
N THR A 62 13.90 49.63 -31.79
CA THR A 62 14.96 49.87 -30.81
C THR A 62 14.57 49.30 -29.45
N GLN A 63 15.53 49.26 -28.52
CA GLN A 63 15.28 49.09 -27.10
C GLN A 63 15.32 50.45 -26.39
N ASN A 64 14.45 50.68 -25.41
CA ASN A 64 14.51 51.89 -24.61
C ASN A 64 15.74 51.90 -23.69
N GLY A 65 16.44 53.03 -23.60
CA GLY A 65 17.67 53.13 -22.78
C GLY A 65 17.48 53.02 -21.27
N SER A 66 16.27 53.26 -20.73
CA SER A 66 15.98 53.26 -19.29
C SER A 66 15.08 52.11 -18.87
N SER A 67 13.90 51.97 -19.49
CA SER A 67 12.95 50.89 -19.16
C SER A 67 13.29 49.57 -19.83
N LYS A 68 14.23 49.57 -20.79
CA LYS A 68 14.68 48.39 -21.53
C LYS A 68 13.59 47.64 -22.29
N ASP A 69 12.38 48.19 -22.40
CA ASP A 69 11.32 47.68 -23.26
C ASP A 69 11.75 47.70 -24.73
N ILE A 70 11.38 46.65 -25.45
CA ILE A 70 11.50 46.59 -26.90
C ILE A 70 10.46 47.54 -27.50
N ARG A 71 10.84 48.28 -28.54
CA ARG A 71 9.98 49.21 -29.25
C ARG A 71 9.95 48.93 -30.74
N LEU A 72 8.78 48.57 -31.24
CA LEU A 72 8.50 48.46 -32.66
C LEU A 72 7.48 49.50 -33.07
N TYR A 73 7.77 50.21 -34.15
CA TYR A 73 6.93 51.26 -34.68
C TYR A 73 6.10 50.72 -35.86
N ALA A 74 5.08 51.49 -36.26
CA ALA A 74 4.26 51.19 -37.43
C ALA A 74 5.11 50.73 -38.63
N LYS A 75 4.71 49.59 -39.22
CA LYS A 75 5.34 48.87 -40.35
C LYS A 75 6.62 48.11 -40.04
N ASN A 76 7.14 48.19 -38.82
CA ASN A 76 8.27 47.36 -38.44
C ASN A 76 7.84 45.89 -38.36
N THR A 77 8.80 44.99 -38.55
CA THR A 77 8.62 43.55 -38.31
C THR A 77 9.58 43.09 -37.22
N ILE A 78 9.16 42.13 -36.40
CA ILE A 78 10.06 41.29 -35.60
C ILE A 78 9.86 39.83 -35.99
N THR A 79 10.95 39.19 -36.41
CA THR A 79 11.03 37.76 -36.64
C THR A 79 11.51 37.07 -35.37
N VAL A 80 10.79 36.04 -34.95
CA VAL A 80 11.23 35.13 -33.88
C VAL A 80 11.61 33.81 -34.56
N ASN A 81 12.89 33.46 -34.51
CA ASN A 81 13.39 32.15 -34.88
C ASN A 81 13.65 31.35 -33.61
N SER A 82 13.34 30.05 -33.61
CA SER A 82 13.65 29.15 -32.52
C SER A 82 14.24 27.83 -33.00
N THR A 83 15.12 27.25 -32.19
CA THR A 83 15.58 25.86 -32.35
C THR A 83 14.51 24.85 -31.91
N ASN A 84 13.55 25.25 -31.06
CA ASN A 84 12.40 24.46 -30.63
C ASN A 84 11.10 25.05 -31.20
N ALA A 85 10.26 24.22 -31.82
CA ALA A 85 9.05 24.73 -32.47
C ALA A 85 8.09 25.37 -31.45
N MET A 86 7.67 26.59 -31.74
CA MET A 86 6.82 27.42 -30.87
C MET A 86 5.35 27.24 -31.27
N GLN A 87 4.47 27.11 -30.28
CA GLN A 87 3.02 27.02 -30.52
C GLN A 87 2.24 28.20 -29.95
N LYS A 88 2.73 28.83 -28.88
CA LYS A 88 2.10 29.99 -28.26
C LYS A 88 3.15 30.97 -27.72
N MET A 89 2.86 32.26 -27.80
CA MET A 89 3.65 33.32 -27.17
C MET A 89 2.73 34.32 -26.48
N VAL A 90 3.04 34.69 -25.24
CA VAL A 90 2.34 35.73 -24.48
C VAL A 90 3.29 36.88 -24.22
N PHE A 91 3.10 37.99 -24.95
CA PHE A 91 3.89 39.20 -24.80
C PHE A 91 3.33 40.06 -23.67
N THR A 92 4.19 40.46 -22.72
CA THR A 92 3.84 41.43 -21.68
C THR A 92 4.11 42.84 -22.18
N ILE A 93 3.06 43.57 -22.51
CA ILE A 93 3.10 44.89 -23.13
C ILE A 93 3.64 45.95 -22.15
N SER A 94 4.53 46.82 -22.66
CA SER A 94 5.16 47.87 -21.86
C SER A 94 4.19 49.02 -21.61
N LYS A 95 4.50 49.90 -20.65
CA LYS A 95 3.71 51.12 -20.40
C LYS A 95 3.58 52.01 -21.63
N GLN A 96 4.56 51.97 -22.54
CA GLN A 96 4.50 52.70 -23.80
C GLN A 96 3.61 51.97 -24.81
N GLY A 97 3.70 50.64 -24.88
CA GLY A 97 2.84 49.81 -25.72
C GLY A 97 1.36 50.01 -25.41
N LEU A 98 0.98 50.06 -24.13
CA LEU A 98 -0.41 50.33 -23.70
C LEU A 98 -1.00 51.65 -24.23
N LYS A 99 -0.15 52.62 -24.59
CA LYS A 99 -0.60 53.89 -25.19
C LYS A 99 -0.89 53.76 -26.68
N ARG A 100 -0.14 52.92 -27.39
CA ARG A 100 -0.10 52.91 -28.85
C ARG A 100 -0.20 51.53 -29.49
N GLN A 101 -0.65 50.53 -28.75
CA GLN A 101 -0.74 49.15 -29.22
C GLN A 101 -1.47 49.07 -30.56
N ALA A 102 -0.74 48.60 -31.56
CA ALA A 102 -1.25 48.35 -32.90
C ALA A 102 -1.91 46.99 -32.98
N GLU A 103 -2.68 46.78 -34.04
CA GLU A 103 -2.93 45.44 -34.55
C GLU A 103 -1.61 44.87 -35.11
N ILE A 104 -1.35 43.61 -34.81
CA ILE A 104 -0.17 42.85 -35.21
C ILE A 104 -0.61 41.76 -36.18
N THR A 105 0.05 41.67 -37.32
CA THR A 105 -0.18 40.62 -38.32
C THR A 105 0.95 39.59 -38.24
N PRO A 106 0.68 38.36 -37.76
CA PRO A 106 1.66 37.30 -37.76
C PRO A 106 1.74 36.64 -39.16
N SER A 107 2.88 36.10 -39.55
CA SER A 107 3.02 35.34 -40.81
C SER A 107 2.23 34.03 -40.81
N VAL A 108 2.00 33.46 -39.62
CA VAL A 108 1.22 32.24 -39.36
C VAL A 108 0.52 32.35 -38.00
N GLY A 109 -0.59 31.63 -37.82
CA GLY A 109 -1.34 31.65 -36.56
C GLY A 109 -2.22 32.90 -36.37
N THR A 110 -2.64 33.13 -35.14
CA THR A 110 -3.62 34.17 -34.77
C THR A 110 -3.13 35.00 -33.59
N MET A 111 -3.64 36.24 -33.49
CA MET A 111 -3.35 37.18 -32.39
C MET A 111 -4.61 37.45 -31.56
N THR A 112 -4.45 37.52 -30.23
CA THR A 112 -5.47 38.02 -29.30
C THR A 112 -4.88 39.12 -28.41
N TYR A 113 -5.74 40.03 -27.95
CA TYR A 113 -5.35 41.25 -27.24
C TYR A 113 -6.13 41.34 -25.92
N ASP A 114 -5.41 41.29 -24.80
CA ASP A 114 -5.94 41.47 -23.45
C ASP A 114 -5.24 42.67 -22.81
N MET A 115 -5.69 43.85 -23.19
CA MET A 115 -5.06 45.10 -22.78
C MET A 115 -5.29 45.43 -21.31
N ASP A 116 -6.33 44.86 -20.68
CA ASP A 116 -6.61 45.00 -19.25
C ASP A 116 -5.51 44.31 -18.43
N ASN A 117 -4.99 43.17 -18.92
CA ASN A 117 -3.88 42.44 -18.32
C ASN A 117 -2.52 42.77 -18.95
N SER A 118 -2.45 43.77 -19.83
CA SER A 118 -1.22 44.14 -20.56
C SER A 118 -0.62 42.98 -21.37
N GLN A 119 -1.45 42.15 -21.99
CA GLN A 119 -1.00 40.97 -22.74
C GLN A 119 -1.44 41.02 -24.20
N VAL A 120 -0.54 40.57 -25.08
CA VAL A 120 -0.86 40.21 -26.46
C VAL A 120 -0.39 38.78 -26.68
N THR A 121 -1.31 37.91 -27.11
CA THR A 121 -1.01 36.49 -27.29
C THR A 121 -1.02 36.13 -28.77
N TRP A 122 0.00 35.39 -29.18
CA TRP A 122 0.03 34.70 -30.46
C TRP A 122 -0.19 33.20 -30.24
N THR A 123 -0.90 32.54 -31.15
CA THR A 123 -1.08 31.07 -31.16
C THR A 123 -1.06 30.54 -32.58
N ALA A 124 -0.29 29.48 -32.83
CA ALA A 124 -0.29 28.76 -34.09
C ALA A 124 -1.15 27.48 -34.01
N ASP A 125 -1.79 27.13 -35.13
CA ASP A 125 -2.55 25.88 -35.25
C ASP A 125 -1.64 24.63 -35.17
N ALA A 126 -0.37 24.78 -35.52
CA ALA A 126 0.68 23.77 -35.38
C ALA A 126 2.01 24.44 -34.96
N PRO A 127 2.93 23.74 -34.26
CA PRO A 127 4.21 24.30 -33.85
C PRO A 127 5.06 24.79 -35.04
N VAL A 128 5.67 25.97 -34.92
CA VAL A 128 6.50 26.58 -35.97
C VAL A 128 7.84 27.06 -35.42
N ALA A 129 8.92 26.85 -36.20
CA ALA A 129 10.25 27.31 -35.83
C ALA A 129 10.47 28.81 -36.08
N VAL A 130 9.66 29.43 -36.95
CA VAL A 130 9.81 30.83 -37.37
C VAL A 130 8.44 31.48 -37.48
N VAL A 131 8.30 32.69 -36.94
CA VAL A 131 7.13 33.55 -37.14
C VAL A 131 7.56 35.01 -37.22
N ASP A 132 6.95 35.75 -38.15
CA ASP A 132 7.14 37.19 -38.31
C ASP A 132 5.93 37.93 -37.75
N PHE A 133 6.15 38.99 -36.98
CA PHE A 133 5.11 39.88 -36.49
C PHE A 133 5.26 41.26 -37.11
N THR A 134 4.29 41.67 -37.92
CA THR A 134 4.28 42.99 -38.56
C THR A 134 3.36 43.96 -37.80
N VAL A 135 3.89 45.12 -37.44
CA VAL A 135 3.16 46.16 -36.68
C VAL A 135 2.27 46.98 -37.61
N GLY A 136 0.98 47.04 -37.31
CA GLY A 136 0.00 47.83 -38.06
C GLY A 136 0.22 49.34 -37.97
N ASP A 137 -0.38 50.07 -38.91
CA ASP A 137 -0.13 51.51 -39.09
C ASP A 137 -0.65 52.38 -37.93
N LYS A 138 -1.70 51.94 -37.22
CA LYS A 138 -2.45 52.75 -36.26
C LYS A 138 -2.51 52.10 -34.88
N ALA A 139 -2.59 52.92 -33.84
CA ALA A 139 -2.77 52.50 -32.46
C ALA A 139 -4.22 52.05 -32.17
N VAL A 140 -4.60 50.89 -32.70
CA VAL A 140 -5.98 50.36 -32.63
C VAL A 140 -6.41 50.04 -31.19
N TYR A 141 -5.52 49.44 -30.40
CA TYR A 141 -5.81 48.96 -29.04
C TYR A 141 -5.21 49.84 -27.93
N GLY A 142 -4.42 50.85 -28.32
CA GLY A 142 -3.77 51.77 -27.38
C GLY A 142 -4.69 52.88 -26.88
N SER A 143 -4.48 53.33 -25.65
CA SER A 143 -5.25 54.42 -25.02
C SER A 143 -5.20 55.78 -25.74
N GLU A 144 -4.21 56.02 -26.61
CA GLU A 144 -4.15 57.24 -27.44
C GLU A 144 -4.99 57.13 -28.73
N GLY A 145 -5.50 55.95 -29.05
CA GLY A 145 -6.42 55.68 -30.16
C GLY A 145 -5.81 55.76 -31.56
N ALA A 146 -6.61 55.35 -32.56
CA ALA A 146 -6.19 55.19 -33.95
C ALA A 146 -5.75 56.48 -34.67
N GLY A 147 -5.87 57.64 -34.03
CA GLY A 147 -5.28 58.89 -34.51
C GLY A 147 -3.74 58.93 -34.40
N LYS A 148 -3.14 58.01 -33.65
CA LYS A 148 -1.68 57.86 -33.51
C LYS A 148 -1.15 56.70 -34.34
N ALA A 149 0.13 56.80 -34.70
CA ALA A 149 0.86 55.70 -35.32
C ALA A 149 0.95 54.51 -34.35
N GLY A 150 0.76 53.31 -34.89
CA GLY A 150 0.81 52.06 -34.14
C GLY A 150 2.20 51.73 -33.60
N GLN A 151 2.24 51.02 -32.49
CA GLN A 151 3.43 50.49 -31.83
C GLN A 151 3.18 49.06 -31.32
N PHE A 152 4.25 48.29 -31.17
CA PHE A 152 4.25 47.01 -30.46
C PHE A 152 5.42 46.99 -29.49
N ASP A 153 5.18 47.48 -28.29
CA ASP A 153 6.25 47.69 -27.30
C ASP A 153 6.00 46.78 -26.09
N PHE A 154 6.99 45.97 -25.72
CA PHE A 154 6.84 44.92 -24.70
C PHE A 154 8.10 44.74 -23.85
N ASN A 155 7.92 44.20 -22.64
CA ASN A 155 8.97 43.96 -21.66
C ASN A 155 9.50 42.52 -21.72
N SER A 156 8.61 41.55 -21.93
CA SER A 156 8.93 40.13 -21.92
C SER A 156 8.01 39.34 -22.83
N VAL A 157 8.41 38.12 -23.15
CA VAL A 157 7.55 37.12 -23.79
C VAL A 157 7.67 35.79 -23.05
N GLU A 158 6.53 35.19 -22.75
CA GLU A 158 6.42 33.79 -22.33
C GLU A 158 6.16 32.94 -23.57
N ILE A 159 7.00 31.94 -23.84
CA ILE A 159 6.97 31.11 -25.04
C ILE A 159 6.64 29.68 -24.63
N THR A 160 5.60 29.13 -25.24
CA THR A 160 5.25 27.72 -25.12
C THR A 160 5.75 26.98 -26.36
N THR A 161 6.69 26.07 -26.15
CA THR A 161 7.16 25.13 -27.18
C THR A 161 6.38 23.82 -27.06
N ASP A 162 6.11 23.20 -28.21
CA ASP A 162 5.69 21.81 -28.23
C ASP A 162 6.96 20.99 -28.37
N GLU A 163 7.30 20.17 -27.38
CA GLU A 163 8.30 19.09 -27.57
C GLU A 163 7.71 17.94 -28.42
N GLY A 164 6.93 18.29 -29.44
CA GLY A 164 6.30 17.39 -30.41
C GLY A 164 7.28 16.89 -31.46
N GLY A 165 8.36 16.23 -31.04
CA GLY A 165 8.92 15.13 -31.84
C GLY A 165 7.85 14.05 -31.98
N ALA A 166 7.88 13.22 -33.02
CA ALA A 166 7.00 12.06 -33.10
C ALA A 166 7.17 11.25 -31.80
N VAL A 167 6.16 11.24 -30.94
CA VAL A 167 6.21 10.51 -29.68
C VAL A 167 6.22 9.03 -30.04
N VAL A 168 7.34 8.37 -29.74
CA VAL A 168 7.40 6.91 -29.78
C VAL A 168 6.63 6.42 -28.57
N GLU A 169 5.52 5.74 -28.78
CA GLU A 169 4.74 5.15 -27.70
C GLU A 169 5.57 4.10 -26.95
N ALA A 170 5.45 4.08 -25.63
CA ALA A 170 6.17 3.12 -24.80
C ALA A 170 5.70 1.68 -25.08
N PRO A 171 6.57 0.67 -24.94
CA PRO A 171 6.16 -0.72 -25.13
C PRO A 171 5.01 -1.12 -24.21
N ALA A 172 4.06 -1.88 -24.75
CA ALA A 172 2.97 -2.47 -23.97
C ALA A 172 3.32 -3.90 -23.53
N PHE A 173 3.02 -4.20 -22.27
CA PHE A 173 3.18 -5.52 -21.67
C PHE A 173 1.91 -6.34 -21.83
N SER A 174 2.03 -7.62 -22.18
CA SER A 174 0.86 -8.52 -22.29
C SER A 174 0.32 -8.99 -20.94
N VAL A 175 1.15 -8.96 -19.90
CA VAL A 175 0.79 -9.35 -18.55
C VAL A 175 1.14 -8.18 -17.62
N PRO A 176 0.16 -7.57 -16.93
CA PRO A 176 0.45 -6.49 -16.00
C PRO A 176 1.29 -6.99 -14.82
N GLY A 177 2.06 -6.09 -14.19
CA GLY A 177 2.77 -6.38 -12.96
C GLY A 177 1.80 -6.76 -11.83
N GLY A 178 2.33 -7.49 -10.85
CA GLY A 178 1.54 -7.98 -9.72
C GLY A 178 2.17 -9.18 -9.02
N ILE A 179 1.41 -9.76 -8.09
CA ILE A 179 1.80 -10.97 -7.37
C ILE A 179 1.35 -12.21 -8.16
N TYR A 180 2.29 -13.13 -8.40
CA TYR A 180 2.05 -14.37 -9.12
C TYR A 180 2.58 -15.58 -8.34
N THR A 181 1.83 -16.68 -8.35
CA THR A 181 2.23 -17.96 -7.75
C THR A 181 2.75 -18.98 -8.77
N THR A 182 2.69 -18.63 -10.06
CA THR A 182 3.15 -19.46 -11.18
C THR A 182 3.93 -18.61 -12.18
N PRO A 183 4.92 -19.17 -12.89
CA PRO A 183 5.71 -18.41 -13.87
C PRO A 183 4.83 -17.72 -14.93
N GLN A 184 5.22 -16.51 -15.32
CA GLN A 184 4.54 -15.70 -16.31
C GLN A 184 5.33 -15.65 -17.62
N THR A 185 4.63 -15.80 -18.75
CA THR A 185 5.19 -15.56 -20.08
C THR A 185 4.75 -14.18 -20.57
N VAL A 186 5.67 -13.23 -20.61
CA VAL A 186 5.41 -11.82 -20.89
C VAL A 186 5.88 -11.47 -22.30
N THR A 187 4.98 -10.96 -23.12
CA THR A 187 5.31 -10.40 -24.43
C THR A 187 5.28 -8.88 -24.41
N LEU A 188 6.24 -8.26 -25.09
CA LEU A 188 6.32 -6.82 -25.28
C LEU A 188 5.92 -6.47 -26.72
N THR A 189 5.14 -5.40 -26.88
CA THR A 189 4.69 -4.91 -28.19
C THR A 189 4.93 -3.41 -28.31
N ALA A 190 5.21 -2.94 -29.53
CA ALA A 190 5.41 -1.52 -29.84
C ALA A 190 4.85 -1.23 -31.25
N ALA A 191 4.79 0.05 -31.61
CA ALA A 191 4.38 0.45 -32.94
C ALA A 191 5.27 -0.17 -34.04
N ALA A 192 4.68 -0.42 -35.22
CA ALA A 192 5.42 -1.01 -36.34
C ALA A 192 6.64 -0.16 -36.73
N GLY A 193 7.77 -0.83 -36.99
CA GLY A 193 9.04 -0.16 -37.30
C GLY A 193 9.84 0.32 -36.09
N CYS A 194 9.36 0.07 -34.87
CA CYS A 194 10.12 0.31 -33.64
C CYS A 194 10.83 -0.96 -33.16
N THR A 195 11.99 -0.80 -32.55
CA THR A 195 12.75 -1.86 -31.85
C THR A 195 12.56 -1.70 -30.35
N ILE A 196 12.26 -2.78 -29.62
CA ILE A 196 12.10 -2.73 -28.17
C ILE A 196 13.43 -3.10 -27.50
N HIS A 197 13.88 -2.27 -26.56
CA HIS A 197 15.03 -2.53 -25.69
C HIS A 197 14.57 -2.65 -24.24
N TYR A 198 15.12 -3.59 -23.49
CA TYR A 198 14.65 -3.87 -22.14
C TYR A 198 15.76 -4.29 -21.16
N THR A 199 15.41 -4.23 -19.87
CA THR A 199 16.17 -4.73 -18.73
C THR A 199 15.22 -5.49 -17.79
N ILE A 200 15.75 -6.42 -17.00
CA ILE A 200 14.98 -7.25 -16.05
C ILE A 200 15.41 -7.07 -14.58
N ASP A 201 16.45 -6.28 -14.36
CA ASP A 201 17.02 -5.96 -13.05
C ASP A 201 16.52 -4.60 -12.52
N GLY A 202 15.56 -3.98 -13.22
CA GLY A 202 15.02 -2.66 -12.88
C GLY A 202 15.93 -1.48 -13.25
N THR A 203 17.08 -1.68 -13.89
CA THR A 203 17.89 -0.57 -14.42
C THR A 203 17.20 0.10 -15.61
N THR A 204 17.47 1.39 -15.87
CA THR A 204 16.82 2.10 -16.98
C THR A 204 17.37 1.60 -18.33
N PRO A 205 16.53 1.11 -19.26
CA PRO A 205 16.99 0.65 -20.56
C PRO A 205 17.42 1.82 -21.45
N THR A 206 18.42 1.59 -22.29
CA THR A 206 18.92 2.51 -23.32
C THR A 206 18.90 1.83 -24.68
N ALA A 207 19.30 2.55 -25.74
CA ALA A 207 19.45 1.95 -27.08
C ALA A 207 20.51 0.83 -27.14
N GLU A 208 21.40 0.74 -26.13
CA GLU A 208 22.41 -0.32 -26.01
C GLU A 208 21.93 -1.51 -25.15
N SER A 209 20.75 -1.42 -24.54
CA SER A 209 20.16 -2.52 -23.78
C SER A 209 19.69 -3.65 -24.69
N THR A 210 19.48 -4.83 -24.10
CA THR A 210 19.07 -6.05 -24.79
C THR A 210 17.83 -5.81 -25.65
N VAL A 211 17.90 -6.22 -26.92
CA VAL A 211 16.76 -6.16 -27.85
C VAL A 211 15.78 -7.29 -27.54
N TYR A 212 14.51 -6.95 -27.38
CA TYR A 212 13.44 -7.92 -27.20
C TYR A 212 13.14 -8.64 -28.52
N THR A 213 13.31 -9.96 -28.55
CA THR A 213 13.09 -10.82 -29.73
C THR A 213 12.21 -12.04 -29.46
N GLU A 214 12.11 -12.46 -28.20
CA GLU A 214 11.32 -13.61 -27.74
C GLU A 214 10.60 -13.28 -26.43
N PRO A 215 9.47 -13.94 -26.11
CA PRO A 215 8.76 -13.75 -24.85
C PRO A 215 9.64 -13.93 -23.61
N LEU A 216 9.46 -13.11 -22.59
CA LEU A 216 10.17 -13.20 -21.32
C LEU A 216 9.49 -14.23 -20.42
N ASN A 217 10.23 -15.23 -19.96
CA ASN A 217 9.76 -16.16 -18.95
C ASN A 217 10.20 -15.69 -17.55
N ILE A 218 9.24 -15.22 -16.75
CA ILE A 218 9.45 -14.64 -15.43
C ILE A 218 8.96 -15.63 -14.37
N SER A 219 9.88 -16.17 -13.58
CA SER A 219 9.57 -17.17 -12.54
C SER A 219 10.01 -16.77 -11.14
N GLU A 220 10.57 -15.57 -10.98
CA GLU A 220 11.03 -15.00 -9.72
C GLU A 220 10.86 -13.48 -9.72
N ASN A 221 11.10 -12.84 -8.57
CA ASN A 221 10.96 -11.40 -8.42
C ASN A 221 11.77 -10.66 -9.48
N THR A 222 11.08 -9.95 -10.38
CA THR A 222 11.68 -9.33 -11.56
C THR A 222 11.02 -7.99 -11.84
N THR A 223 11.83 -6.96 -12.07
CA THR A 223 11.34 -5.66 -12.54
C THR A 223 11.77 -5.48 -13.97
N VAL A 224 10.79 -5.55 -14.89
CA VAL A 224 11.05 -5.38 -16.32
C VAL A 224 10.83 -3.92 -16.68
N LYS A 225 11.83 -3.31 -17.32
CA LYS A 225 11.71 -1.97 -17.90
C LYS A 225 11.99 -2.05 -19.38
N ALA A 226 11.19 -1.34 -20.19
CA ALA A 226 11.31 -1.37 -21.63
C ALA A 226 11.12 0.02 -22.27
N VAL A 227 11.83 0.26 -23.37
CA VAL A 227 11.66 1.41 -24.27
C VAL A 227 11.55 0.94 -25.71
N ALA A 228 10.80 1.67 -26.52
CA ALA A 228 10.77 1.51 -27.96
C ALA A 228 11.68 2.55 -28.62
N ALA A 229 12.42 2.15 -29.64
CA ALA A 229 13.28 3.00 -30.46
C ALA A 229 12.75 3.02 -31.90
N ASP A 230 12.51 4.21 -32.46
CA ASP A 230 12.14 4.33 -33.88
C ASP A 230 13.37 4.14 -34.80
N ALA A 231 13.14 4.17 -36.12
CA ALA A 231 14.21 4.05 -37.12
C ALA A 231 15.25 5.19 -37.09
N LYS A 232 14.96 6.30 -36.40
CA LYS A 232 15.88 7.44 -36.20
C LYS A 232 16.66 7.34 -34.88
N GLY A 233 16.38 6.33 -34.05
CA GLY A 233 16.96 6.15 -32.73
C GLY A 233 16.28 6.97 -31.63
N THR A 234 15.11 7.56 -31.89
CA THR A 234 14.31 8.27 -30.88
C THR A 234 13.70 7.24 -29.92
N LEU A 235 13.91 7.42 -28.62
CA LEU A 235 13.35 6.54 -27.60
C LEU A 235 11.99 7.02 -27.10
N SER A 236 11.12 6.08 -26.76
CA SER A 236 9.89 6.31 -26.01
C SER A 236 10.15 6.68 -24.55
N GLY A 237 9.08 6.98 -23.81
CA GLY A 237 9.09 6.86 -22.35
C GLY A 237 9.36 5.41 -21.90
N VAL A 238 9.80 5.24 -20.65
CA VAL A 238 10.08 3.91 -20.06
C VAL A 238 8.77 3.29 -19.56
N ALA A 239 8.39 2.15 -20.13
CA ALA A 239 7.36 1.28 -19.56
C ALA A 239 7.99 0.38 -18.47
N THR A 240 7.31 0.19 -17.34
CA THR A 240 7.82 -0.58 -16.19
C THR A 240 6.73 -1.49 -15.65
N GLU A 241 7.06 -2.77 -15.44
CA GLU A 241 6.22 -3.73 -14.73
C GLU A 241 7.04 -4.51 -13.71
N THR A 242 6.47 -4.73 -12.52
CA THR A 242 7.10 -5.49 -11.44
C THR A 242 6.31 -6.78 -11.20
N TYR A 243 7.00 -7.91 -11.24
CA TYR A 243 6.44 -9.23 -10.99
C TYR A 243 7.00 -9.75 -9.67
N THR A 244 6.12 -10.05 -8.73
CA THR A 244 6.48 -10.51 -7.38
C THR A 244 5.98 -11.93 -7.18
N PHE A 245 6.84 -12.79 -6.63
CA PHE A 245 6.57 -14.19 -6.33
C PHE A 245 6.72 -14.44 -4.83
N PRO A 246 5.73 -15.09 -4.18
CA PRO A 246 5.82 -15.44 -2.78
C PRO A 246 6.87 -16.54 -2.54
N VAL A 247 7.46 -16.54 -1.35
CA VAL A 247 8.20 -17.72 -0.87
C VAL A 247 7.20 -18.84 -0.59
N VAL A 248 7.36 -19.97 -1.28
CA VAL A 248 6.50 -21.14 -1.07
C VAL A 248 6.86 -21.79 0.27
N CYS A 249 5.89 -21.81 1.19
CA CYS A 249 6.01 -22.43 2.50
C CYS A 249 5.10 -23.67 2.53
N ALA A 250 5.69 -24.85 2.66
CA ALA A 250 4.95 -26.11 2.66
C ALA A 250 4.11 -26.33 3.93
N ASP A 251 4.47 -25.63 5.02
CA ASP A 251 3.83 -25.73 6.33
C ASP A 251 4.08 -24.46 7.16
N ILE A 252 3.45 -24.40 8.34
CA ILE A 252 3.56 -23.27 9.28
C ILE A 252 4.99 -23.07 9.78
N ALA A 253 5.76 -24.14 10.01
CA ALA A 253 7.15 -24.03 10.46
C ALA A 253 8.02 -23.33 9.42
N ALA A 254 7.83 -23.60 8.12
CA ALA A 254 8.53 -22.94 7.02
C ALA A 254 8.23 -21.43 6.97
N VAL A 255 6.98 -21.01 7.25
CA VAL A 255 6.62 -19.59 7.37
C VAL A 255 7.39 -18.93 8.50
N LYS A 256 7.49 -19.59 9.66
CA LYS A 256 8.16 -19.04 10.85
C LYS A 256 9.66 -18.78 10.67
N GLN A 257 10.28 -19.39 9.66
CA GLN A 257 11.70 -19.16 9.31
C GLN A 257 11.91 -17.93 8.42
N GLN A 258 10.83 -17.33 7.89
CA GLN A 258 10.94 -16.18 7.00
C GLN A 258 11.21 -14.89 7.78
N GLU A 259 11.78 -13.90 7.11
CA GLU A 259 11.95 -12.57 7.69
C GLU A 259 10.61 -11.83 7.78
N THR A 260 10.45 -10.96 8.77
CA THR A 260 9.26 -10.09 8.88
C THR A 260 9.08 -9.26 7.62
N GLY A 261 7.86 -9.23 7.07
CA GLY A 261 7.51 -8.56 5.83
C GLY A 261 7.60 -9.44 4.58
N THR A 262 8.09 -10.68 4.71
CA THR A 262 8.16 -11.61 3.57
C THR A 262 6.77 -11.96 3.05
N LEU A 263 6.60 -11.87 1.74
CA LEU A 263 5.44 -12.41 1.03
C LEU A 263 5.55 -13.93 0.95
N VAL A 264 4.59 -14.66 1.50
CA VAL A 264 4.60 -16.12 1.57
C VAL A 264 3.36 -16.72 0.92
N ALA A 265 3.51 -17.92 0.37
CA ALA A 265 2.43 -18.78 -0.06
C ALA A 265 2.43 -20.01 0.87
N LEU A 266 1.64 -19.95 1.93
CA LEU A 266 1.52 -21.03 2.90
C LEU A 266 0.56 -22.10 2.36
N THR A 267 1.03 -23.34 2.26
CA THR A 267 0.17 -24.49 2.04
C THR A 267 -0.37 -25.00 3.38
N LEU A 268 -1.68 -24.95 3.54
CA LEU A 268 -2.41 -25.53 4.67
C LEU A 268 -2.85 -26.94 4.27
N THR A 269 -2.44 -27.94 5.05
CA THR A 269 -2.85 -29.34 4.89
C THR A 269 -3.41 -29.83 6.22
N ASP A 270 -4.71 -30.05 6.28
CA ASP A 270 -5.45 -30.43 7.50
C ASP A 270 -5.09 -29.55 8.71
N ALA A 271 -4.90 -28.25 8.48
CA ALA A 271 -4.56 -27.31 9.55
C ALA A 271 -5.82 -27.04 10.40
N GLN A 272 -5.80 -27.43 11.66
CA GLN A 272 -6.90 -27.26 12.59
C GLN A 272 -6.96 -25.82 13.12
N VAL A 273 -8.13 -25.19 13.05
CA VAL A 273 -8.42 -23.97 13.80
C VAL A 273 -8.51 -24.32 15.29
N VAL A 274 -7.48 -23.98 16.06
CA VAL A 274 -7.43 -24.29 17.50
C VAL A 274 -8.18 -23.26 18.34
N TYR A 275 -8.34 -22.03 17.84
CA TYR A 275 -9.23 -21.03 18.40
C TYR A 275 -9.60 -19.97 17.35
N TYR A 276 -10.82 -19.45 17.43
CA TYR A 276 -11.32 -18.40 16.55
C TYR A 276 -11.88 -17.26 17.40
N ASN A 277 -11.40 -16.05 17.16
CA ASN A 277 -11.88 -14.84 17.80
C ASN A 277 -12.33 -13.83 16.74
N SER A 278 -13.50 -13.25 16.92
CA SER A 278 -14.00 -12.16 16.08
C SER A 278 -14.55 -11.04 16.94
N TYR A 279 -14.13 -9.81 16.69
CA TYR A 279 -14.50 -8.65 17.49
C TYR A 279 -14.59 -7.37 16.67
N GLU A 280 -15.41 -6.45 17.14
CA GLU A 280 -15.57 -5.12 16.54
C GLU A 280 -14.59 -4.13 17.17
N ASN A 281 -13.87 -3.39 16.32
CA ASN A 281 -13.02 -2.29 16.75
C ASN A 281 -13.17 -1.10 15.78
N ASN A 282 -13.58 0.05 16.30
CA ASN A 282 -13.82 1.27 15.52
C ASN A 282 -14.73 1.06 14.28
N GLY A 283 -15.73 0.18 14.39
CA GLY A 283 -16.67 -0.13 13.30
C GLY A 283 -16.11 -1.09 12.24
N ASN A 284 -14.97 -1.74 12.50
CA ASN A 284 -14.43 -2.81 11.68
C ASN A 284 -14.46 -4.13 12.45
N THR A 285 -14.94 -5.18 11.80
CA THR A 285 -14.78 -6.56 12.26
C THR A 285 -13.34 -7.00 12.06
N ASN A 286 -12.67 -7.39 13.13
CA ASN A 286 -11.34 -8.00 13.13
C ASN A 286 -11.48 -9.47 13.54
N SER A 287 -10.54 -10.31 13.08
CA SER A 287 -10.50 -11.71 13.48
C SER A 287 -9.07 -12.16 13.75
N ASP A 288 -8.89 -12.93 14.82
CA ASP A 288 -7.69 -13.75 15.05
C ASP A 288 -8.12 -15.21 14.79
N ILE A 289 -7.38 -15.91 13.93
CA ILE A 289 -7.63 -17.34 13.66
C ILE A 289 -6.34 -18.08 14.01
N PHE A 290 -6.31 -18.66 15.21
CA PHE A 290 -5.20 -19.48 15.64
C PHE A 290 -5.34 -20.85 14.98
N VAL A 291 -4.40 -21.17 14.10
CA VAL A 291 -4.40 -22.40 13.32
C VAL A 291 -3.15 -23.20 13.61
N ARG A 292 -3.28 -24.51 13.49
CA ARG A 292 -2.20 -25.44 13.75
C ARG A 292 -2.17 -26.58 12.75
N ASP A 293 -0.98 -26.88 12.25
CA ASP A 293 -0.69 -28.10 11.52
C ASP A 293 0.27 -29.00 12.33
N ALA A 294 0.81 -30.04 11.69
CA ALA A 294 1.76 -30.95 12.32
C ALA A 294 3.10 -30.27 12.69
N SER A 295 3.44 -29.15 12.05
CA SER A 295 4.71 -28.44 12.16
C SER A 295 4.68 -27.32 13.22
N GLY A 296 3.52 -26.72 13.49
CA GLY A 296 3.37 -25.67 14.48
C GLY A 296 2.04 -24.91 14.39
N ALA A 297 1.91 -23.84 15.17
CA ALA A 297 0.73 -22.97 15.18
C ALA A 297 1.04 -21.53 14.80
N ILE A 298 0.11 -20.82 14.18
CA ILE A 298 0.26 -19.42 13.75
C ILE A 298 -1.08 -18.67 13.90
N ASP A 299 -1.02 -17.36 14.05
CA ASP A 299 -2.21 -16.51 13.95
C ASP A 299 -2.42 -16.07 12.50
N ILE A 300 -3.63 -16.24 11.99
CA ILE A 300 -4.08 -15.67 10.72
C ILE A 300 -4.98 -14.47 11.04
N TYR A 301 -4.39 -13.28 10.99
CA TYR A 301 -5.03 -12.06 11.40
C TYR A 301 -5.79 -11.38 10.25
N ASN A 302 -7.09 -11.18 10.45
CA ASN A 302 -7.98 -10.39 9.61
C ASN A 302 -8.05 -10.82 8.13
N ILE A 303 -7.86 -12.10 7.84
CA ILE A 303 -7.97 -12.67 6.49
C ILE A 303 -9.41 -13.08 6.12
N LYS A 304 -10.35 -13.01 7.09
CA LYS A 304 -11.80 -13.24 6.90
C LYS A 304 -12.14 -14.64 6.36
N ILE A 305 -11.37 -15.65 6.76
CA ILE A 305 -11.76 -17.05 6.55
C ILE A 305 -12.92 -17.35 7.50
N GLU A 306 -14.07 -17.75 6.97
CA GLU A 306 -15.24 -18.13 7.76
C GLU A 306 -15.04 -19.53 8.34
N ALA A 307 -14.58 -19.61 9.60
CA ALA A 307 -14.34 -20.87 10.30
C ALA A 307 -14.76 -20.80 11.77
N LYS A 308 -14.86 -21.97 12.40
CA LYS A 308 -15.05 -22.16 13.86
C LYS A 308 -13.89 -22.96 14.44
N ALA A 309 -13.69 -22.90 15.76
CA ALA A 309 -12.79 -23.83 16.44
C ALA A 309 -13.11 -25.28 16.03
N GLY A 310 -12.06 -26.06 15.75
CA GLY A 310 -12.15 -27.44 15.26
C GLY A 310 -12.27 -27.59 13.74
N SER A 311 -12.47 -26.51 12.98
CA SER A 311 -12.49 -26.59 11.50
C SER A 311 -11.11 -26.95 10.94
N MET A 312 -11.06 -27.72 9.85
CA MET A 312 -9.83 -28.03 9.11
C MET A 312 -9.70 -27.13 7.88
N LEU A 313 -8.54 -26.48 7.74
CA LEU A 313 -8.18 -25.62 6.61
C LEU A 313 -7.28 -26.37 5.64
N ASN A 314 -7.63 -26.34 4.36
CA ASN A 314 -6.89 -26.97 3.28
C ASN A 314 -6.77 -26.03 2.07
N GLY A 315 -5.57 -25.79 1.55
CA GLY A 315 -5.36 -24.91 0.40
C GLY A 315 -4.06 -24.13 0.46
N THR A 316 -3.91 -23.12 -0.40
CA THR A 316 -2.72 -22.24 -0.40
C THR A 316 -3.14 -20.80 -0.15
N LEU A 317 -2.57 -20.18 0.89
CA LEU A 317 -2.85 -18.82 1.29
C LEU A 317 -1.65 -17.91 1.01
N VAL A 318 -1.85 -16.92 0.13
CA VAL A 318 -0.84 -15.88 -0.14
C VAL A 318 -1.05 -14.70 0.81
N CYS A 319 -0.04 -14.41 1.62
CA CYS A 319 -0.14 -13.44 2.72
C CYS A 319 1.24 -12.89 3.08
N THR A 320 1.28 -11.89 3.95
CA THR A 320 2.53 -11.32 4.45
C THR A 320 2.81 -11.88 5.84
N TYR A 321 4.00 -12.43 6.05
CA TYR A 321 4.46 -12.82 7.39
C TYR A 321 4.83 -11.58 8.18
N SER A 322 4.08 -11.28 9.24
CA SER A 322 4.23 -10.05 10.02
C SER A 322 4.07 -10.32 11.52
N PRO A 323 5.07 -10.94 12.19
CA PRO A 323 4.97 -11.26 13.61
C PRO A 323 4.59 -10.06 14.47
N TYR A 324 3.54 -10.20 15.27
CA TYR A 324 3.04 -9.15 16.15
C TYR A 324 3.58 -9.34 17.57
N ASN A 325 4.48 -8.44 17.99
CA ASN A 325 5.15 -8.53 19.30
C ASN A 325 5.81 -9.92 19.55
N GLY A 326 6.34 -10.58 18.51
CA GLY A 326 6.95 -11.91 18.63
C GLY A 326 6.00 -13.08 18.42
N MET A 327 4.69 -12.84 18.35
CA MET A 327 3.70 -13.84 17.97
C MET A 327 3.77 -14.08 16.45
N PRO A 328 3.95 -15.32 15.97
CA PRO A 328 3.87 -15.63 14.55
C PRO A 328 2.50 -15.27 13.99
N GLU A 329 2.47 -14.36 13.01
CA GLU A 329 1.23 -13.80 12.47
C GLU A 329 1.32 -13.64 10.94
N LEU A 330 0.22 -13.99 10.27
CA LEU A 330 -0.01 -13.73 8.86
C LEU A 330 -1.08 -12.65 8.72
N VAL A 331 -0.81 -11.65 7.87
CA VAL A 331 -1.75 -10.57 7.56
C VAL A 331 -2.07 -10.53 6.07
N SER A 332 -3.26 -10.03 5.75
CA SER A 332 -3.72 -9.88 4.37
C SER A 332 -2.87 -8.88 3.58
N ASN A 333 -2.71 -9.12 2.28
CA ASN A 333 -2.15 -8.20 1.29
C ASN A 333 -2.99 -8.21 0.00
N GLU A 334 -2.52 -7.54 -1.05
CA GLU A 334 -3.23 -7.44 -2.34
C GLU A 334 -3.44 -8.78 -3.05
N GLY A 335 -2.60 -9.78 -2.77
CA GLY A 335 -2.71 -11.14 -3.32
C GLY A 335 -3.48 -12.11 -2.42
N THR A 336 -3.98 -11.66 -1.27
CA THR A 336 -4.72 -12.51 -0.34
C THR A 336 -6.14 -12.78 -0.84
N ASP A 337 -6.45 -14.05 -1.05
CA ASP A 337 -7.80 -14.52 -1.37
C ASP A 337 -8.19 -15.64 -0.39
N ALA A 338 -9.18 -15.39 0.47
CA ALA A 338 -9.65 -16.39 1.43
C ALA A 338 -10.34 -17.58 0.76
N ALA A 339 -10.83 -17.44 -0.48
CA ALA A 339 -11.52 -18.51 -1.20
C ALA A 339 -10.59 -19.63 -1.67
N THR A 340 -9.26 -19.42 -1.64
CA THR A 340 -8.27 -20.46 -1.94
C THR A 340 -8.08 -21.44 -0.78
N VAL A 341 -8.70 -21.19 0.38
CA VAL A 341 -8.69 -22.06 1.55
C VAL A 341 -10.05 -22.71 1.73
N ALA A 342 -10.11 -24.02 1.53
CA ALA A 342 -11.27 -24.82 1.83
C ALA A 342 -11.38 -25.02 3.35
N VAL A 343 -12.58 -24.77 3.89
CA VAL A 343 -12.91 -24.99 5.30
C VAL A 343 -13.81 -26.22 5.40
N THR A 344 -13.40 -27.20 6.20
CA THR A 344 -14.19 -28.42 6.46
C THR A 344 -14.39 -28.61 7.95
N GLU A 345 -15.44 -29.35 8.33
CA GLU A 345 -15.69 -29.67 9.72
C GLU A 345 -14.63 -30.64 10.27
N GLY A 346 -14.25 -30.44 11.52
CA GLY A 346 -13.35 -31.34 12.24
C GLY A 346 -13.75 -31.47 13.72
N SER A 347 -12.93 -32.19 14.48
CA SER A 347 -13.17 -32.41 15.91
C SER A 347 -12.81 -31.19 16.74
N GLU A 348 -13.36 -31.13 17.95
CA GLU A 348 -12.97 -30.13 18.95
C GLU A 348 -11.44 -30.11 19.13
N PRO A 349 -10.80 -28.93 19.14
CA PRO A 349 -9.36 -28.84 19.38
C PRO A 349 -8.99 -29.38 20.75
N VAL A 350 -7.97 -30.25 20.80
CA VAL A 350 -7.45 -30.79 22.05
C VAL A 350 -6.23 -29.98 22.47
N ALA A 351 -6.32 -29.33 23.62
CA ALA A 351 -5.22 -28.57 24.18
C ALA A 351 -4.01 -29.47 24.47
N LYS A 352 -2.81 -28.99 24.14
CA LYS A 352 -1.56 -29.65 24.52
C LYS A 352 -1.30 -29.45 26.01
N LYS A 353 -1.16 -30.54 26.74
CA LYS A 353 -0.74 -30.51 28.14
C LYS A 353 0.74 -30.15 28.23
N VAL A 354 1.05 -29.07 28.94
CA VAL A 354 2.41 -28.53 29.10
C VAL A 354 2.62 -28.04 30.53
N THR A 355 3.87 -27.72 30.88
CA THR A 355 4.23 -27.09 32.16
C THR A 355 4.32 -25.57 32.02
N VAL A 356 4.32 -24.84 33.13
CA VAL A 356 4.57 -23.38 33.11
C VAL A 356 5.95 -23.06 32.54
N ALA A 357 6.95 -23.92 32.79
CA ALA A 357 8.30 -23.75 32.25
C ALA A 357 8.34 -23.84 30.72
N ASP A 358 7.58 -24.76 30.13
CA ASP A 358 7.49 -24.95 28.68
C ASP A 358 6.99 -23.68 27.96
N LEU A 359 6.07 -22.95 28.60
CA LEU A 359 5.48 -21.72 28.06
C LEU A 359 6.47 -20.54 28.03
N ASN A 360 7.60 -20.62 28.73
CA ASN A 360 8.66 -19.61 28.64
C ASN A 360 9.45 -19.71 27.32
N GLY A 361 9.36 -20.84 26.60
CA GLY A 361 9.94 -21.05 25.27
C GLY A 361 9.06 -20.52 24.13
N GLU A 362 9.47 -20.72 22.87
CA GLU A 362 8.71 -20.31 21.68
C GLU A 362 7.89 -21.46 21.06
N THR A 363 8.10 -22.69 21.53
CA THR A 363 7.56 -23.91 20.92
C THR A 363 6.04 -23.89 20.75
N TYR A 364 5.33 -23.26 21.68
CA TYR A 364 3.87 -23.27 21.74
C TYR A 364 3.24 -21.91 21.36
N MET A 365 4.01 -20.96 20.80
CA MET A 365 3.43 -19.71 20.32
C MET A 365 2.27 -19.97 19.34
N CYS A 366 1.14 -19.29 19.58
CA CYS A 366 -0.15 -19.42 18.90
C CYS A 366 -0.89 -20.76 19.12
N ASP A 367 -0.34 -21.68 19.91
CA ASP A 367 -0.92 -23.01 20.10
C ASP A 367 -1.90 -23.04 21.28
N LEU A 368 -2.87 -23.96 21.23
CA LEU A 368 -3.79 -24.23 22.32
C LEU A 368 -3.13 -25.17 23.33
N VAL A 369 -2.92 -24.66 24.53
CA VAL A 369 -2.21 -25.34 25.61
C VAL A 369 -3.04 -25.41 26.88
N GLU A 370 -2.75 -26.40 27.71
CA GLU A 370 -3.32 -26.61 29.03
C GLU A 370 -2.20 -26.75 30.06
N ILE A 371 -2.23 -25.91 31.09
CA ILE A 371 -1.41 -26.05 32.30
C ILE A 371 -2.32 -26.43 33.46
N SER A 372 -1.93 -27.43 34.24
CA SER A 372 -2.70 -27.95 35.38
C SER A 372 -1.89 -27.86 36.67
N ASN A 373 -2.58 -27.94 37.80
CA ASN A 373 -1.99 -27.87 39.15
C ASN A 373 -1.19 -26.57 39.40
N VAL A 374 -1.56 -25.46 38.75
CA VAL A 374 -0.87 -24.17 38.92
C VAL A 374 -1.49 -23.34 40.03
N LYS A 375 -0.68 -22.55 40.73
CA LYS A 375 -1.16 -21.53 41.66
C LYS A 375 -1.38 -20.21 40.92
N LEU A 376 -2.35 -19.42 41.37
CA LEU A 376 -2.59 -18.09 40.84
C LEU A 376 -2.06 -17.02 41.78
N SER A 377 -1.48 -15.98 41.20
CA SER A 377 -1.01 -14.79 41.93
C SER A 377 -1.32 -13.52 41.14
N GLU A 378 -1.33 -12.39 41.83
CA GLU A 378 -1.45 -11.07 41.22
C GLU A 378 -0.28 -10.17 41.63
N GLU A 379 0.06 -9.23 40.75
CA GLU A 379 0.95 -8.12 41.06
C GLU A 379 0.28 -6.81 40.68
N VAL A 380 0.21 -5.88 41.64
CA VAL A 380 -0.39 -4.57 41.44
C VAL A 380 0.69 -3.53 41.22
N SER A 381 0.61 -2.82 40.09
CA SER A 381 1.48 -1.69 39.77
C SER A 381 0.62 -0.47 39.44
N GLY A 382 0.48 0.41 40.43
CA GLY A 382 -0.41 1.58 40.35
C GLY A 382 -1.87 1.14 40.16
N LYS A 383 -2.45 1.47 39.00
CA LYS A 383 -3.84 1.12 38.64
C LYS A 383 -3.97 -0.21 37.89
N TYR A 384 -2.86 -0.85 37.55
CA TYR A 384 -2.82 -2.07 36.76
C TYR A 384 -2.61 -3.27 37.67
N THR A 385 -3.35 -4.34 37.43
CA THR A 385 -3.19 -5.63 38.11
C THR A 385 -2.85 -6.67 37.06
N ASN A 386 -1.72 -7.34 37.22
CA ASN A 386 -1.28 -8.42 36.36
C ASN A 386 -1.49 -9.74 37.09
N TYR A 387 -2.07 -10.72 36.41
CA TYR A 387 -2.32 -12.05 36.96
C TYR A 387 -1.33 -13.04 36.40
N TYR A 388 -1.01 -14.06 37.18
CA TYR A 388 -0.02 -15.06 36.79
C TYR A 388 -0.36 -16.45 37.30
N ALA A 389 -0.06 -17.43 36.47
CA ALA A 389 0.05 -18.83 36.88
C ALA A 389 1.50 -19.15 37.23
N THR A 390 1.72 -19.81 38.36
CA THR A 390 3.03 -20.33 38.75
C THR A 390 3.00 -21.83 38.91
N ASP A 391 4.15 -22.47 38.68
CA ASP A 391 4.34 -23.85 39.12
C ASP A 391 4.28 -23.98 40.65
N GLU A 392 4.28 -25.22 41.14
CA GLU A 392 4.09 -25.53 42.57
C GLU A 392 5.11 -24.82 43.47
N ASP A 393 6.35 -24.75 43.00
CA ASP A 393 7.51 -24.17 43.68
C ASP A 393 7.63 -22.64 43.48
N GLY A 394 6.85 -22.06 42.58
CA GLY A 394 6.89 -20.63 42.25
C GLY A 394 8.11 -20.20 41.43
N VAL A 395 8.83 -21.16 40.82
CA VAL A 395 10.06 -20.93 40.04
C VAL A 395 9.70 -20.38 38.65
N ASN A 396 8.74 -21.01 37.98
CA ASN A 396 8.26 -20.58 36.68
C ASN A 396 6.95 -19.83 36.82
N LYS A 397 6.77 -18.80 35.99
CA LYS A 397 5.64 -17.88 36.05
C LYS A 397 5.20 -17.51 34.64
N MET A 398 3.90 -17.59 34.36
CA MET A 398 3.28 -17.20 33.10
C MET A 398 2.22 -16.15 33.37
N MET A 399 2.28 -15.03 32.64
CA MET A 399 1.27 -13.97 32.73
C MET A 399 -0.04 -14.44 32.11
N LEU A 400 -1.16 -14.07 32.72
CA LEU A 400 -2.50 -14.40 32.26
C LEU A 400 -3.20 -13.13 31.82
N TYR A 401 -3.83 -13.15 30.65
CA TYR A 401 -4.57 -12.00 30.14
C TYR A 401 -5.83 -12.41 29.41
N ASP A 402 -6.97 -11.82 29.78
CA ASP A 402 -8.23 -11.95 29.04
C ASP A 402 -8.19 -11.09 27.75
N LYS A 403 -7.38 -11.55 26.78
CA LYS A 403 -7.27 -10.93 25.44
C LYS A 403 -8.61 -10.95 24.73
N PHE A 404 -9.33 -12.07 24.83
CA PHE A 404 -10.55 -12.34 24.09
C PHE A 404 -11.82 -11.73 24.73
N LYS A 405 -11.69 -11.04 25.88
CA LYS A 405 -12.79 -10.34 26.56
C LYS A 405 -13.95 -11.27 26.95
N LEU A 406 -13.60 -12.47 27.42
CA LEU A 406 -14.55 -13.47 27.87
C LEU A 406 -15.11 -13.18 29.28
N GLY A 407 -14.55 -12.19 29.99
CA GLY A 407 -14.92 -11.87 31.36
C GLY A 407 -14.32 -12.86 32.36
N ILE A 408 -13.09 -13.31 32.10
CA ILE A 408 -12.43 -14.31 32.94
C ILE A 408 -12.01 -13.68 34.28
N GLU A 409 -12.40 -14.33 35.38
CA GLU A 409 -11.94 -14.00 36.72
C GLU A 409 -10.74 -14.88 37.12
N PHE A 410 -9.76 -14.28 37.79
CA PHE A 410 -8.56 -14.96 38.28
C PHE A 410 -8.59 -15.03 39.82
N PRO A 411 -8.94 -16.18 40.43
CA PRO A 411 -9.10 -16.29 41.88
C PRO A 411 -7.75 -16.39 42.61
N THR A 412 -7.14 -15.23 42.90
CA THR A 412 -5.83 -15.09 43.57
C THR A 412 -5.88 -15.09 45.10
N ALA A 413 -7.07 -15.01 45.70
CA ALA A 413 -7.24 -14.83 47.15
C ALA A 413 -6.94 -16.08 47.99
N ASP A 414 -6.95 -17.28 47.39
CA ASP A 414 -6.73 -18.56 48.09
C ASP A 414 -5.52 -19.29 47.50
N ASN A 415 -4.39 -19.20 48.19
CA ASN A 415 -3.12 -19.78 47.78
C ASN A 415 -3.00 -21.30 48.03
N THR A 416 -4.03 -21.92 48.61
CA THR A 416 -4.08 -23.37 48.84
C THR A 416 -4.66 -24.13 47.66
N LYS A 417 -5.39 -23.43 46.79
CA LYS A 417 -6.01 -23.99 45.59
C LYS A 417 -5.02 -24.04 44.44
N THR A 418 -5.22 -25.04 43.60
CA THR A 418 -4.54 -25.15 42.31
C THR A 418 -5.57 -25.13 41.20
N TYR A 419 -5.14 -24.79 39.99
CA TYR A 419 -6.03 -24.52 38.88
C TYR A 419 -5.54 -25.19 37.60
N THR A 420 -6.47 -25.42 36.69
CA THR A 420 -6.23 -25.80 35.30
C THR A 420 -6.66 -24.64 34.42
N ILE A 421 -5.77 -24.26 33.49
CA ILE A 421 -5.97 -23.14 32.58
C ILE A 421 -5.71 -23.65 31.18
N THR A 422 -6.73 -23.54 30.33
CA THR A 422 -6.62 -23.78 28.89
C THR A 422 -6.60 -22.43 28.16
N GLY A 423 -5.65 -22.23 27.27
CA GLY A 423 -5.48 -20.95 26.58
C GLY A 423 -4.59 -21.02 25.35
N ILE A 424 -4.57 -19.93 24.59
CA ILE A 424 -3.62 -19.69 23.51
C ILE A 424 -2.38 -19.00 24.09
N LEU A 425 -1.20 -19.57 23.88
CA LEU A 425 0.03 -18.88 24.25
C LEU A 425 0.36 -17.82 23.19
N GLY A 426 0.51 -16.56 23.61
CA GLY A 426 0.94 -15.48 22.74
C GLY A 426 1.83 -14.48 23.48
N SER A 427 1.87 -13.26 22.96
CA SER A 427 2.71 -12.21 23.51
C SER A 427 2.10 -10.82 23.34
N ALA A 428 2.52 -9.89 24.18
CA ALA A 428 2.10 -8.50 24.17
C ALA A 428 3.27 -7.58 24.50
N LYS A 429 3.17 -6.30 24.09
CA LYS A 429 4.14 -5.27 24.43
C LYS A 429 3.69 -4.51 25.68
N LEU A 430 4.35 -4.78 26.81
CA LEU A 430 4.09 -4.13 28.09
C LEU A 430 5.28 -3.23 28.45
N SER A 431 5.02 -1.94 28.65
CA SER A 431 6.05 -0.94 29.04
C SER A 431 7.31 -0.95 28.16
N GLY A 432 7.13 -1.19 26.86
CA GLY A 432 8.23 -1.22 25.89
C GLY A 432 8.90 -2.59 25.70
N SER A 433 8.61 -3.57 26.55
CA SER A 433 9.15 -4.93 26.47
C SER A 433 8.10 -5.90 25.95
N VAL A 434 8.53 -6.88 25.14
CA VAL A 434 7.68 -8.01 24.76
C VAL A 434 7.65 -9.00 25.92
N VAL A 435 6.44 -9.37 26.35
CA VAL A 435 6.21 -10.39 27.37
C VAL A 435 5.27 -11.46 26.82
N LYS A 436 5.42 -12.68 27.31
CA LYS A 436 4.52 -13.79 26.98
C LYS A 436 3.31 -13.80 27.89
N GLU A 437 2.18 -14.10 27.31
CA GLU A 437 0.89 -14.16 27.99
C GLU A 437 0.16 -15.43 27.53
N LEU A 438 -0.45 -16.14 28.47
CA LEU A 438 -1.44 -17.16 28.17
C LEU A 438 -2.81 -16.48 28.12
N PHE A 439 -3.47 -16.55 26.97
CA PHE A 439 -4.80 -16.03 26.72
C PHE A 439 -5.83 -17.12 27.00
N PRO A 440 -6.49 -17.16 28.17
CA PRO A 440 -7.38 -18.27 28.47
C PRO A 440 -8.58 -18.24 27.51
N THR A 441 -8.96 -19.41 27.00
CA THR A 441 -10.07 -19.56 26.04
C THR A 441 -11.38 -19.95 26.71
N LYS A 442 -11.33 -20.20 28.03
CA LYS A 442 -12.46 -20.50 28.90
C LYS A 442 -12.15 -20.09 30.34
N ALA A 443 -13.15 -20.19 31.21
CA ALA A 443 -12.98 -19.92 32.63
C ALA A 443 -11.89 -20.80 33.25
N VAL A 444 -11.17 -20.26 34.24
CA VAL A 444 -10.17 -21.00 35.00
C VAL A 444 -10.85 -22.04 35.90
N GLU A 445 -10.39 -23.28 35.85
CA GLU A 445 -11.00 -24.40 36.56
C GLU A 445 -10.20 -24.73 37.83
N GLU A 446 -10.84 -24.80 38.99
CA GLU A 446 -10.18 -25.28 40.21
C GLU A 446 -9.83 -26.77 40.06
N THR A 447 -8.57 -27.10 40.29
CA THR A 447 -8.11 -28.49 40.28
C THR A 447 -8.47 -29.13 41.61
N VAL A 448 -9.47 -29.99 41.58
CA VAL A 448 -9.85 -30.80 42.73
C VAL A 448 -8.94 -32.02 42.82
N SER A 449 -8.00 -32.01 43.76
CA SER A 449 -7.24 -33.21 44.13
C SER A 449 -8.10 -34.12 45.00
N GLY A 450 -8.71 -35.15 44.42
CA GLY A 450 -9.55 -36.13 45.13
C GLY A 450 -10.56 -36.83 44.22
N ILE A 451 -11.34 -37.75 44.76
CA ILE A 451 -12.50 -38.33 44.06
C ILE A 451 -13.59 -37.26 44.05
N SER A 452 -13.79 -36.59 42.92
CA SER A 452 -14.83 -35.56 42.74
C SER A 452 -16.23 -36.16 42.56
N SER A 453 -16.32 -37.40 42.07
CA SER A 453 -17.55 -38.20 42.03
C SER A 453 -17.23 -39.70 41.88
N ILE A 454 -18.09 -40.56 42.44
CA ILE A 454 -18.17 -41.98 42.09
C ILE A 454 -19.46 -42.15 41.29
N GLU A 455 -19.34 -42.32 39.98
CA GLU A 455 -20.45 -42.77 39.15
C GLU A 455 -20.45 -44.30 39.12
N ALA A 456 -21.33 -44.90 39.92
CA ALA A 456 -21.63 -46.32 39.77
C ALA A 456 -22.71 -46.47 38.70
N GLU A 457 -22.32 -46.83 37.47
CA GLU A 457 -23.27 -47.29 36.45
C GLU A 457 -24.01 -48.53 37.00
N ASN A 458 -25.28 -48.35 37.37
CA ASN A 458 -26.18 -49.42 37.80
C ASN A 458 -25.53 -50.44 38.75
N ALA A 459 -25.17 -50.00 39.96
CA ALA A 459 -24.97 -50.97 41.03
C ALA A 459 -26.31 -51.68 41.29
N GLN A 460 -26.51 -52.87 40.71
CA GLN A 460 -27.41 -53.86 41.33
C GLN A 460 -27.04 -53.87 42.81
N GLU A 461 -28.01 -53.63 43.71
CA GLU A 461 -27.77 -53.61 45.14
C GLU A 461 -27.09 -54.93 45.57
N ALA A 462 -25.77 -54.90 45.65
CA ALA A 462 -25.01 -56.06 46.05
C ALA A 462 -25.28 -56.26 47.54
N VAL A 463 -25.84 -57.42 47.86
CA VAL A 463 -26.11 -57.84 49.23
C VAL A 463 -24.87 -58.57 49.72
N TYR A 464 -24.38 -58.25 50.91
CA TYR A 464 -23.31 -58.98 51.58
C TYR A 464 -23.76 -59.46 52.96
N ASN A 465 -23.24 -60.59 53.41
CA ASN A 465 -23.34 -60.97 54.82
C ASN A 465 -22.27 -60.24 55.66
N LEU A 466 -22.31 -60.41 56.98
CA LEU A 466 -21.35 -59.77 57.89
C LEU A 466 -19.89 -60.21 57.71
N ASN A 467 -19.66 -61.34 57.04
CA ASN A 467 -18.32 -61.82 56.71
C ASN A 467 -17.81 -61.25 55.37
N GLY A 468 -18.54 -60.30 54.76
CA GLY A 468 -18.18 -59.68 53.48
C GLY A 468 -18.41 -60.58 52.27
N GLN A 469 -19.14 -61.70 52.41
CA GLN A 469 -19.45 -62.58 51.29
C GLN A 469 -20.66 -62.04 50.52
N ARG A 470 -20.55 -61.96 49.19
CA ARG A 470 -21.65 -61.53 48.31
C ARG A 470 -22.78 -62.58 48.32
N LEU A 471 -24.01 -62.11 48.51
CA LEU A 471 -25.24 -62.89 48.51
C LEU A 471 -26.06 -62.60 47.26
N ALA A 472 -26.76 -63.62 46.75
CA ALA A 472 -27.67 -63.46 45.62
C ALA A 472 -28.98 -62.73 45.99
N LYS A 473 -29.36 -62.76 47.27
CA LYS A 473 -30.53 -62.06 47.83
C LYS A 473 -30.36 -61.86 49.34
N PRO A 474 -31.09 -60.93 49.98
CA PRO A 474 -31.05 -60.75 51.42
C PRO A 474 -31.47 -62.02 52.18
N GLN A 475 -30.75 -62.35 53.24
CA GLN A 475 -31.05 -63.47 54.13
C GLN A 475 -31.63 -62.96 55.46
N LYS A 476 -32.39 -63.79 56.17
CA LYS A 476 -32.91 -63.44 57.50
C LYS A 476 -31.76 -63.10 58.45
N GLY A 477 -31.82 -61.93 59.08
CA GLY A 477 -30.75 -61.36 59.90
C GLY A 477 -30.15 -60.08 59.30
N LEU A 478 -28.94 -59.73 59.74
CA LEU A 478 -28.26 -58.49 59.35
C LEU A 478 -27.49 -58.68 58.03
N ASN A 479 -27.82 -57.85 57.04
CA ASN A 479 -27.18 -57.81 55.72
C ASN A 479 -26.56 -56.42 55.49
N ILE A 480 -25.62 -56.33 54.55
CA ILE A 480 -25.16 -55.06 53.98
C ILE A 480 -25.75 -54.96 52.57
N ILE A 481 -26.64 -54.00 52.34
CA ILE A 481 -27.33 -53.80 51.05
C ILE A 481 -27.06 -52.37 50.61
N GLY A 482 -26.47 -52.18 49.42
CA GLY A 482 -26.12 -50.85 48.93
C GLY A 482 -25.21 -50.07 49.90
N GLY A 483 -24.33 -50.77 50.63
CA GLY A 483 -23.44 -50.18 51.64
C GLY A 483 -24.09 -49.89 53.00
N LYS A 484 -25.39 -50.16 53.19
CA LYS A 484 -26.12 -49.92 54.45
C LYS A 484 -26.41 -51.22 55.21
N LYS A 485 -26.35 -51.17 56.55
CA LYS A 485 -26.75 -52.26 57.44
C LYS A 485 -28.28 -52.38 57.48
N VAL A 486 -28.83 -53.52 57.06
CA VAL A 486 -30.28 -53.78 56.99
C VAL A 486 -30.63 -55.09 57.69
N ILE A 487 -31.59 -55.06 58.63
CA ILE A 487 -32.13 -56.27 59.27
C ILE A 487 -33.34 -56.75 58.48
N VAL A 488 -33.25 -57.96 57.93
CA VAL A 488 -34.34 -58.66 57.25
C VAL A 488 -34.96 -59.65 58.24
N LYS A 489 -36.26 -59.51 58.51
CA LYS A 489 -36.99 -60.30 59.51
C LYS A 489 -37.39 -61.69 59.01
#